data_AF-A0AA39LSG4-F1
#
_entry.id   AF-A0AA39LSG4-F1
#
_cell.length_a   1.000
_cell.length_b   1.000
_cell.length_c   1.000
_cell.angle_alpha   90.00
_cell.angle_beta   90.00
_cell.angle_gamma   90.00
#
_symmetry.space_group_name_H-M   'P 1'
#
loop_
_entity.id
_entity.type
_entity.pdbx_description
1 polymer ?
#
loop_
_entity_poly.entity_id
_entity_poly.type
_entity_poly.pdbx_seq_one_letter_code
_entity_poly.pdbx_strand_id
1 'polypeptide(L)'
;MTCSAIVVGTVEKRTSRVLLSLSSKVYIVVTVTPVVLALLLSFFIGFGADYDTLLNYEWTCGKALLPSISRIINLPKERTVCNLLVLFHVVLRPLITAHYYNICRQPTYTAKHPIIFLLLLKAIPLSSFAELAFTIALTVVGERENPNLHVVFFCGFCVSTNLYLLLVTVLFRFSRHYSIHDNAPRSFKIKTFLVAANFLLLPSISIFFVLYWQFCVKFAYNVFALLEYATVFTMLSYHSTAYMDINLTYKLIATK
;
A
#
# COMPACT_ATOMS: atom_id res chain seq x y z
N MET A 1 -17.68 11.61 -34.53
CA MET A 1 -18.58 10.68 -35.27
C MET A 1 -17.97 9.31 -35.09
N THR A 2 -18.50 8.42 -34.25
CA THR A 2 -19.81 7.77 -34.37
C THR A 2 -20.44 7.55 -32.99
N CYS A 3 -21.69 7.97 -32.88
CA CYS A 3 -22.61 7.67 -31.79
C CYS A 3 -23.37 6.41 -32.21
N SER A 4 -23.28 5.33 -31.44
CA SER A 4 -24.15 4.17 -31.63
C SER A 4 -25.12 4.11 -30.47
N ALA A 5 -26.33 4.57 -30.74
CA ALA A 5 -27.50 4.39 -29.89
C ALA A 5 -27.81 2.89 -29.76
N ILE A 6 -27.99 2.42 -28.53
CA ILE A 6 -28.45 1.06 -28.25
C ILE A 6 -29.75 1.19 -27.45
N VAL A 7 -30.84 0.86 -28.16
CA VAL A 7 -32.12 0.28 -27.73
C VAL A 7 -32.88 1.03 -26.62
N VAL A 8 -33.86 1.83 -27.05
CA VAL A 8 -35.05 2.19 -26.27
C VAL A 8 -35.87 0.93 -26.06
N GLY A 9 -35.57 0.20 -24.98
CA GLY A 9 -36.48 -0.76 -24.37
C GLY A 9 -37.29 -0.02 -23.30
N THR A 10 -38.61 -0.18 -23.31
CA THR A 10 -39.54 0.39 -22.33
C THR A 10 -39.03 0.19 -20.90
N VAL A 11 -38.69 1.29 -20.22
CA VAL A 11 -38.22 1.29 -18.83
C VAL A 11 -39.38 0.88 -17.94
N GLU A 12 -39.50 -0.42 -17.72
CA GLU A 12 -40.21 -0.96 -16.58
C GLU A 12 -39.62 -0.32 -15.32
N LYS A 13 -40.45 0.38 -14.57
CA LYS A 13 -40.08 1.19 -13.41
C LYS A 13 -39.67 0.26 -12.27
N ARG A 14 -38.47 -0.34 -12.36
CA ARG A 14 -37.95 -1.28 -11.38
C ARG A 14 -37.73 -0.55 -10.06
N THR A 15 -38.64 -0.76 -9.09
CA THR A 15 -38.52 -0.20 -7.73
C THR A 15 -37.24 -0.71 -7.09
N SER A 16 -36.21 0.12 -7.13
CA SER A 16 -34.93 -0.12 -6.49
C SER A 16 -34.95 0.46 -5.09
N ARG A 17 -34.63 -0.35 -4.08
CA ARG A 17 -34.44 0.13 -2.69
C ARG A 17 -32.95 0.17 -2.39
N VAL A 18 -32.47 1.32 -1.89
CA VAL A 18 -31.10 1.44 -1.37
C VAL A 18 -31.05 0.75 -0.01
N LEU A 19 -30.27 -0.31 0.10
CA LEU A 19 -30.09 -1.09 1.34
C LEU A 19 -28.99 -0.51 2.24
N LEU A 20 -27.90 -0.01 1.64
CA LEU A 20 -26.75 0.53 2.36
C LEU A 20 -26.14 1.68 1.56
N SER A 21 -25.69 2.72 2.25
CA SER A 21 -24.93 3.82 1.67
C SER A 21 -23.63 4.00 2.45
N LEU A 22 -22.48 3.80 1.81
CA LEU A 22 -21.15 3.93 2.43
C LEU A 22 -20.37 5.05 1.75
N SER A 23 -19.86 6.00 2.52
CA SER A 23 -18.96 7.04 2.00
C SER A 23 -17.58 6.48 1.68
N SER A 24 -16.95 6.93 0.59
CA SER A 24 -15.57 6.61 0.24
C SER A 24 -14.59 6.95 1.35
N LYS A 25 -14.85 8.01 2.11
CA LYS A 25 -14.01 8.42 3.24
C LYS A 25 -13.97 7.35 4.34
N VAL A 26 -15.13 6.80 4.70
CA VAL A 26 -15.22 5.70 5.69
C VAL A 26 -14.52 4.47 5.14
N TYR A 27 -14.73 4.14 3.86
CA TYR A 27 -14.07 3.01 3.22
C TYR A 27 -12.54 3.09 3.29
N ILE A 28 -11.97 4.27 2.99
CA ILE A 28 -10.51 4.49 3.01
C ILE A 28 -9.97 4.33 4.44
N VAL A 29 -10.64 4.89 5.44
CA VAL A 29 -10.25 4.73 6.85
C VAL A 29 -10.29 3.26 7.26
N VAL A 30 -11.39 2.56 6.99
CA VAL A 30 -11.54 1.12 7.28
C VAL A 30 -10.50 0.28 6.54
N THR A 31 -10.04 0.72 5.37
CA THR A 31 -8.98 0.03 4.62
C THR A 31 -7.61 0.27 5.26
N VAL A 32 -7.21 1.51 5.56
CA VAL A 32 -5.84 1.84 5.98
C VAL A 32 -5.58 1.60 7.48
N THR A 33 -6.57 1.88 8.34
CA THR A 33 -6.44 1.79 9.80
C THR A 33 -6.04 0.39 10.32
N PRO A 34 -6.53 -0.74 9.76
CA PRO A 34 -6.11 -2.08 10.20
C PRO A 34 -4.60 -2.29 10.21
N VAL A 35 -3.85 -1.78 9.23
CA VAL A 35 -2.39 -1.94 9.19
C VAL A 35 -1.71 -1.13 10.29
N VAL A 36 -2.17 0.10 10.53
CA VAL A 36 -1.67 0.92 11.64
C VAL A 36 -1.95 0.24 12.98
N LEU A 37 -3.17 -0.28 13.15
CA LEU A 37 -3.57 -0.98 14.36
C LEU A 37 -2.76 -2.28 14.54
N ALA A 38 -2.50 -3.02 13.47
CA ALA A 38 -1.67 -4.21 13.48
C ALA A 38 -0.28 -3.92 14.03
N LEU A 39 0.37 -2.88 13.51
CA LEU A 39 1.69 -2.46 13.96
C LEU A 39 1.66 -2.02 15.42
N LEU A 40 0.75 -1.13 15.80
CA LEU A 40 0.65 -0.66 17.19
C LEU A 40 0.42 -1.82 18.16
N LEU A 41 -0.54 -2.70 17.89
CA LEU A 41 -0.81 -3.87 18.74
C LEU A 41 0.39 -4.81 18.80
N SER A 42 1.09 -5.03 17.68
CA SER A 42 2.29 -5.88 17.64
C SER A 42 3.41 -5.30 18.50
N PHE A 43 3.61 -3.98 18.46
CA PHE A 43 4.56 -3.29 19.35
C PHE A 43 4.11 -3.37 20.82
N PHE A 44 2.84 -3.12 21.13
CA PHE A 44 2.33 -3.20 22.49
C PHE A 44 2.48 -4.61 23.09
N ILE A 45 2.16 -5.64 22.31
CA ILE A 45 2.32 -7.04 22.73
C ILE A 45 3.82 -7.38 22.88
N GLY A 46 4.65 -7.01 21.90
CA GLY A 46 6.07 -7.31 21.92
C GLY A 46 6.82 -6.67 23.08
N PHE A 47 6.54 -5.41 23.39
CA PHE A 47 7.15 -4.73 24.54
C PHE A 47 6.50 -5.08 25.89
N GLY A 48 5.24 -5.50 25.90
CA GLY A 48 4.51 -5.82 27.13
C GLY A 48 4.67 -7.28 27.59
N ALA A 49 4.57 -8.23 26.66
CA ALA A 49 4.50 -9.66 26.96
C ALA A 49 5.75 -10.44 26.54
N ASP A 50 6.48 -9.98 25.52
CA ASP A 50 7.59 -10.72 24.91
C ASP A 50 8.91 -9.92 24.91
N TYR A 51 9.07 -8.99 25.86
CA TYR A 51 10.17 -8.01 25.95
C TYR A 51 11.56 -8.67 25.86
N ASP A 52 11.81 -9.70 26.67
CA ASP A 52 13.10 -10.39 26.70
C ASP A 52 13.41 -11.08 25.38
N THR A 53 12.40 -11.72 24.77
CA THR A 53 12.56 -12.40 23.48
C THR A 53 12.76 -11.41 22.34
N LEU A 54 12.21 -10.20 22.48
CA LEU A 54 12.32 -9.14 21.49
C LEU A 54 13.72 -8.50 21.49
N LEU A 55 14.26 -8.17 22.66
CA LEU A 55 15.53 -7.42 22.79
C LEU A 55 16.77 -8.29 23.02
N ASN A 56 16.65 -9.47 23.63
CA ASN A 56 17.79 -10.39 23.80
C ASN A 56 18.00 -11.28 22.57
N TYR A 57 17.69 -10.76 21.39
CA TYR A 57 17.85 -11.48 20.16
C TYR A 57 19.23 -11.26 19.55
N GLU A 58 19.96 -12.36 19.36
CA GLU A 58 21.22 -12.37 18.64
C GLU A 58 20.98 -12.75 17.18
N TRP A 59 21.43 -11.89 16.27
CA TRP A 59 21.52 -12.17 14.85
C TRP A 59 23.00 -12.40 14.45
N THR A 60 23.26 -12.56 13.16
CA THR A 60 24.58 -12.74 12.51
C THR A 60 25.74 -11.96 13.16
N CYS A 61 25.54 -10.71 13.58
CA CYS A 61 26.62 -9.86 14.10
C CYS A 61 26.47 -9.48 15.60
N GLY A 62 25.57 -10.16 16.32
CA GLY A 62 25.33 -9.98 17.76
C GLY A 62 23.97 -9.36 18.08
N LYS A 63 23.84 -8.83 19.30
CA LYS A 63 22.57 -8.33 19.83
C LYS A 63 22.05 -7.10 19.08
N ALA A 64 20.79 -7.17 18.67
CA ALA A 64 20.05 -6.04 18.11
C ALA A 64 19.39 -5.23 19.23
N LEU A 65 19.72 -3.93 19.33
CA LEU A 65 19.20 -3.07 20.40
C LEU A 65 17.83 -2.47 20.06
N LEU A 66 17.58 -2.19 18.79
CA LEU A 66 16.30 -1.67 18.30
C LEU A 66 15.62 -2.72 17.42
N PRO A 67 14.44 -3.25 17.80
CA PRO A 67 13.81 -4.33 17.05
C PRO A 67 13.20 -3.81 15.75
N SER A 68 13.54 -4.38 14.60
CA SER A 68 12.87 -4.05 13.33
C SER A 68 11.38 -4.44 13.34
N ILE A 69 10.54 -3.85 12.49
CA ILE A 69 9.14 -4.28 12.28
C ILE A 69 9.14 -5.75 11.89
N SER A 70 10.00 -6.14 10.94
CA SER A 70 10.15 -7.53 10.52
C SER A 70 10.46 -8.47 11.70
N ARG A 71 11.23 -8.02 12.71
CA ARG A 71 11.48 -8.81 13.92
C ARG A 71 10.25 -8.94 14.80
N ILE A 72 9.54 -7.84 15.07
CA ILE A 72 8.37 -7.81 15.95
C ILE A 72 7.27 -8.71 15.38
N ILE A 73 6.93 -8.55 14.11
CA ILE A 73 5.84 -9.29 13.46
C ILE A 73 6.19 -10.77 13.23
N ASN A 74 7.43 -11.19 13.48
CA ASN A 74 7.85 -12.59 13.38
C ASN A 74 7.63 -13.36 14.69
N LEU A 75 7.30 -12.70 15.81
CA LEU A 75 6.90 -13.34 17.06
C LEU A 75 5.47 -13.92 16.96
N PRO A 76 5.15 -15.06 17.61
CA PRO A 76 3.94 -15.83 17.29
C PRO A 76 2.62 -15.09 17.56
N LYS A 77 2.54 -14.31 18.65
CA LYS A 77 1.31 -13.61 19.06
C LYS A 77 1.08 -12.40 18.15
N GLU A 78 2.11 -11.59 17.99
CA GLU A 78 2.21 -10.39 17.16
C GLU A 78 1.90 -10.73 15.71
N ARG A 79 2.48 -11.82 15.21
CA ARG A 79 2.20 -12.33 13.86
C ARG A 79 0.74 -12.66 13.67
N THR A 80 0.10 -13.30 14.64
CA THR A 80 -1.32 -13.68 14.50
C THR A 80 -2.20 -12.44 14.36
N VAL A 81 -1.94 -11.41 15.18
CA VAL A 81 -2.64 -10.12 15.10
C VAL A 81 -2.34 -9.40 13.79
N CYS A 82 -1.06 -9.38 13.39
CA CYS A 82 -0.61 -8.76 12.15
C CYS A 82 -1.27 -9.41 10.93
N ASN A 83 -1.26 -10.75 10.87
CA ASN A 83 -1.84 -11.51 9.78
C ASN A 83 -3.32 -11.23 9.60
N LEU A 84 -4.09 -11.26 10.69
CA LEU A 84 -5.53 -11.00 10.64
C LEU A 84 -5.84 -9.62 10.04
N LEU A 85 -5.18 -8.59 10.55
CA LEU A 85 -5.46 -7.19 10.19
C LEU A 85 -4.89 -6.80 8.82
N VAL A 86 -3.70 -7.29 8.48
CA VAL A 86 -3.09 -7.05 7.16
C VAL A 86 -3.87 -7.79 6.07
N LEU A 87 -4.29 -9.04 6.29
CA LEU A 87 -5.12 -9.76 5.31
C LEU A 87 -6.47 -9.05 5.10
N PHE A 88 -7.09 -8.54 6.16
CA PHE A 88 -8.30 -7.73 6.03
C PHE A 88 -8.07 -6.46 5.18
N HIS A 89 -6.96 -5.74 5.41
CA HIS A 89 -6.54 -4.61 4.56
C HIS A 89 -6.39 -5.01 3.10
N VAL A 90 -5.69 -6.12 2.83
CA VAL A 90 -5.39 -6.59 1.47
C VAL A 90 -6.66 -6.88 0.67
N VAL A 91 -7.70 -7.42 1.30
CA VAL A 91 -8.99 -7.71 0.62
C VAL A 91 -9.70 -6.42 0.18
N LEU A 92 -9.60 -5.34 0.96
CA LEU A 92 -10.27 -4.07 0.66
C LEU A 92 -9.48 -3.19 -0.33
N ARG A 93 -8.16 -3.31 -0.36
CA ARG A 93 -7.28 -2.42 -1.14
C ARG A 93 -7.55 -2.40 -2.66
N PRO A 94 -7.96 -3.48 -3.35
CA PRO A 94 -8.26 -3.47 -4.79
C PRO A 94 -9.29 -2.43 -5.23
N LEU A 95 -10.28 -2.08 -4.39
CA LEU A 95 -11.26 -1.05 -4.74
C LEU A 95 -10.61 0.34 -4.86
N ILE A 96 -9.66 0.66 -3.98
CA ILE A 96 -8.89 1.92 -4.05
C ILE A 96 -8.07 1.97 -5.34
N THR A 97 -7.42 0.85 -5.70
CA THR A 97 -6.71 0.71 -6.96
C THR A 97 -7.63 0.92 -8.17
N ALA A 98 -8.83 0.35 -8.14
CA ALA A 98 -9.82 0.54 -9.21
C ALA A 98 -10.24 2.01 -9.36
N HIS A 99 -10.38 2.75 -8.24
CA HIS A 99 -10.64 4.19 -8.30
C HIS A 99 -9.48 4.96 -8.92
N TYR A 100 -8.24 4.69 -8.51
CA TYR A 100 -7.09 5.34 -9.13
C TYR A 100 -6.93 5.00 -10.61
N TYR A 101 -7.18 3.75 -11.01
CA TYR A 101 -7.22 3.39 -12.42
C TYR A 101 -8.26 4.21 -13.21
N ASN A 102 -9.47 4.36 -12.65
CA ASN A 102 -10.55 5.13 -13.27
C ASN A 102 -10.28 6.63 -13.34
N ILE A 103 -9.52 7.17 -12.39
CA ILE A 103 -9.03 8.55 -12.40
C ILE A 103 -7.96 8.69 -13.49
N CYS A 104 -6.94 7.84 -13.48
CA CYS A 104 -5.78 7.90 -14.36
C CYS A 104 -6.12 7.62 -15.83
N ARG A 105 -7.17 6.84 -16.13
CA ARG A 105 -7.60 6.54 -17.52
C ARG A 105 -8.20 7.74 -18.26
N GLN A 106 -8.54 8.82 -17.57
CA GLN A 106 -9.20 10.00 -18.14
C GLN A 106 -8.21 11.16 -18.17
N PRO A 107 -7.32 11.28 -19.17
CA PRO A 107 -6.36 12.38 -19.23
C PRO A 107 -7.04 13.71 -19.57
N THR A 108 -6.46 14.84 -19.12
CA THR A 108 -6.98 16.19 -19.43
C THR A 108 -6.83 16.52 -20.92
N TYR A 109 -5.71 16.10 -21.52
CA TYR A 109 -5.37 16.37 -22.92
C TYR A 109 -5.05 15.05 -23.64
N THR A 110 -5.12 15.05 -24.96
CA THR A 110 -4.72 13.90 -25.78
C THR A 110 -3.25 13.54 -25.50
N ALA A 111 -3.00 12.29 -25.12
CA ALA A 111 -1.65 11.83 -24.81
C ALA A 111 -0.77 11.88 -26.08
N LYS A 112 0.37 12.58 -25.99
CA LYS A 112 1.36 12.66 -27.09
C LYS A 112 1.82 11.29 -27.57
N HIS A 113 1.91 10.32 -26.66
CA HIS A 113 2.29 8.93 -26.94
C HIS A 113 1.22 7.97 -26.40
N PRO A 114 0.15 7.69 -27.17
CA PRO A 114 -1.02 6.95 -26.69
C PRO A 114 -0.71 5.49 -26.31
N ILE A 115 0.21 4.84 -27.02
CA ILE A 115 0.63 3.46 -26.73
C ILE A 115 1.34 3.39 -25.37
N ILE A 116 2.31 4.29 -25.13
CA ILE A 116 3.05 4.35 -23.86
C ILE A 116 2.09 4.65 -22.71
N PHE A 117 1.18 5.62 -22.89
CA PHE A 117 0.15 5.92 -21.90
C PHE A 117 -0.70 4.69 -21.55
N LEU A 118 -1.14 3.92 -22.55
CA LEU A 118 -1.92 2.71 -22.32
C LEU A 118 -1.13 1.62 -21.57
N LEU A 119 0.17 1.45 -21.89
CA LEU A 119 1.04 0.51 -21.18
C LEU A 119 1.20 0.91 -19.70
N LEU A 120 1.51 2.18 -19.43
CA LEU A 120 1.63 2.70 -18.06
C LEU A 120 0.31 2.56 -17.29
N LEU A 121 -0.82 2.85 -17.94
CA LEU A 121 -2.15 2.72 -17.35
C LEU A 121 -2.47 1.27 -16.97
N LYS A 122 -2.16 0.30 -17.85
CA LYS A 122 -2.34 -1.14 -17.57
C LYS A 122 -1.39 -1.66 -16.49
N ALA A 123 -0.22 -1.04 -16.33
CA ALA A 123 0.73 -1.40 -15.28
C ALA A 123 0.24 -1.03 -13.87
N ILE A 124 -0.71 -0.10 -13.70
CA ILE A 124 -1.28 0.25 -12.38
C ILE A 124 -1.91 -0.97 -11.69
N PRO A 125 -2.95 -1.64 -12.25
CA PRO A 125 -3.57 -2.78 -11.57
C PRO A 125 -2.60 -3.97 -11.44
N LEU A 126 -1.68 -4.16 -12.39
CA LEU A 126 -0.69 -5.23 -12.35
C LEU A 126 0.30 -5.05 -11.19
N SER A 127 0.88 -3.86 -11.05
CA SER A 127 1.79 -3.53 -9.95
C SER A 127 1.10 -3.58 -8.60
N SER A 128 -0.15 -3.08 -8.51
CA SER A 128 -0.98 -3.22 -7.31
C SER A 128 -1.25 -4.68 -6.94
N PHE A 129 -1.54 -5.55 -7.92
CA PHE A 129 -1.80 -6.95 -7.65
C PHE A 129 -0.53 -7.66 -7.15
N ALA A 130 0.61 -7.42 -7.82
CA ALA A 130 1.89 -7.97 -7.43
C ALA A 130 2.27 -7.55 -6.00
N GLU A 131 2.12 -6.27 -5.67
CA GLU A 131 2.36 -5.75 -4.32
C GLU A 131 1.49 -6.44 -3.28
N LEU A 132 0.19 -6.59 -3.53
CA LEU A 132 -0.72 -7.25 -2.60
C LEU A 132 -0.35 -8.73 -2.42
N ALA A 133 0.03 -9.42 -3.49
CA ALA A 133 0.50 -10.79 -3.44
C ALA A 133 1.77 -10.92 -2.58
N PHE A 134 2.75 -10.04 -2.77
CA PHE A 134 3.97 -10.02 -1.95
C PHE A 134 3.69 -9.60 -0.50
N THR A 135 2.72 -8.72 -0.27
CA THR A 135 2.26 -8.35 1.09
C THR A 135 1.70 -9.57 1.80
N ILE A 136 0.83 -10.35 1.15
CA ILE A 136 0.32 -11.62 1.69
C ILE A 136 1.48 -12.58 1.95
N ALA A 137 2.40 -12.74 0.99
CA ALA A 137 3.54 -13.65 1.12
C ALA A 137 4.44 -13.28 2.31
N LEU A 138 4.74 -11.98 2.51
CA LEU A 138 5.51 -11.48 3.67
C LEU A 138 4.80 -11.69 5.00
N THR A 139 3.47 -11.63 4.99
CA THR A 139 2.63 -11.80 6.18
C THR A 139 2.55 -13.29 6.56
N VAL A 140 2.43 -14.17 5.56
CA VAL A 140 2.27 -15.62 5.78
C VAL A 140 3.62 -16.33 5.93
N VAL A 141 4.67 -15.89 5.23
CA VAL A 141 6.01 -16.49 5.27
C VAL A 141 6.96 -15.52 5.98
N GLY A 142 7.15 -15.78 7.26
CA GLY A 142 8.09 -15.07 8.09
C GLY A 142 9.51 -15.57 7.88
N GLU A 143 10.44 -14.81 8.43
CA GLU A 143 11.87 -15.12 8.40
C GLU A 143 12.20 -16.45 9.12
N ARG A 144 11.40 -16.84 10.14
CA ARG A 144 11.57 -18.13 10.84
C ARG A 144 11.33 -19.35 9.96
N GLU A 145 10.37 -19.27 9.03
CA GLU A 145 10.05 -20.40 8.16
C GLU A 145 11.07 -20.52 7.04
N ASN A 146 11.40 -19.39 6.39
CA ASN A 146 12.39 -19.37 5.34
C ASN A 146 12.98 -17.96 5.14
N PRO A 147 14.19 -17.68 5.65
CA PRO A 147 14.79 -16.34 5.57
C PRO A 147 15.08 -15.93 4.12
N ASN A 148 15.47 -16.87 3.25
CA ASN A 148 15.77 -16.57 1.85
C ASN A 148 14.52 -16.15 1.08
N LEU A 149 13.42 -16.88 1.24
CA LEU A 149 12.14 -16.51 0.60
C LEU A 149 11.60 -15.20 1.15
N HIS A 150 11.73 -14.95 2.45
CA HIS A 150 11.29 -13.71 3.07
C HIS A 150 11.97 -12.49 2.43
N VAL A 151 13.29 -12.55 2.22
CA VAL A 151 14.05 -11.48 1.54
C VAL A 151 13.59 -11.32 0.08
N VAL A 152 13.33 -12.42 -0.64
CA VAL A 152 12.82 -12.35 -2.02
C VAL A 152 11.44 -11.68 -2.07
N PHE A 153 10.53 -12.03 -1.16
CA PHE A 153 9.21 -11.40 -1.07
C PHE A 153 9.31 -9.93 -0.68
N PHE A 154 10.25 -9.57 0.19
CA PHE A 154 10.51 -8.18 0.56
C PHE A 154 10.98 -7.35 -0.64
N CYS A 155 11.94 -7.87 -1.42
CA CYS A 155 12.39 -7.24 -2.65
C CYS A 155 11.24 -7.09 -3.67
N GLY A 156 10.46 -8.16 -3.88
CA GLY A 156 9.29 -8.14 -4.77
C GLY A 156 8.24 -7.10 -4.36
N PHE A 157 7.93 -7.02 -3.06
CA PHE A 157 7.06 -5.99 -2.49
C PHE A 157 7.61 -4.58 -2.75
N CYS A 158 8.89 -4.34 -2.47
CA CYS A 158 9.52 -3.03 -2.67
C CYS A 158 9.44 -2.58 -4.14
N VAL A 159 9.77 -3.45 -5.09
CA VAL A 159 9.72 -3.11 -6.53
C VAL A 159 8.29 -2.85 -6.98
N SER A 160 7.36 -3.74 -6.65
CA SER A 160 5.96 -3.63 -7.08
C SER A 160 5.25 -2.42 -6.47
N THR A 161 5.44 -2.14 -5.17
CA THR A 161 4.84 -0.97 -4.52
C THR A 161 5.40 0.33 -5.12
N ASN A 162 6.72 0.46 -5.33
CA ASN A 162 7.27 1.69 -5.91
C ASN A 162 6.79 1.94 -7.33
N LEU A 163 6.69 0.88 -8.13
CA LEU A 163 6.12 0.97 -9.45
C LEU A 163 4.67 1.46 -9.37
N TYR A 164 3.84 0.90 -8.50
CA TYR A 164 2.47 1.34 -8.29
C TYR A 164 2.39 2.82 -7.87
N LEU A 165 3.14 3.21 -6.83
CA LEU A 165 3.15 4.58 -6.31
C LEU A 165 3.61 5.60 -7.36
N LEU A 166 4.64 5.27 -8.13
CA LEU A 166 5.16 6.11 -9.19
C LEU A 166 4.13 6.25 -10.32
N LEU A 167 3.59 5.14 -10.82
CA LEU A 167 2.62 5.13 -11.92
C LEU A 167 1.36 5.93 -11.55
N VAL A 168 0.80 5.70 -10.37
CA VAL A 168 -0.37 6.45 -9.89
C VAL A 168 -0.03 7.93 -9.80
N THR A 169 1.11 8.31 -9.20
CA THR A 169 1.46 9.73 -9.05
C THR A 169 1.65 10.44 -10.39
N VAL A 170 2.38 9.82 -11.32
CA VAL A 170 2.64 10.39 -12.65
C VAL A 170 1.35 10.51 -13.45
N LEU A 171 0.55 9.45 -13.53
CA LEU A 171 -0.69 9.46 -14.32
C LEU A 171 -1.79 10.31 -13.66
N PHE A 172 -1.79 10.42 -12.33
CA PHE A 172 -2.68 11.32 -11.60
C PHE A 172 -2.45 12.77 -12.02
N ARG A 173 -1.20 13.21 -12.21
CA ARG A 173 -0.89 14.56 -12.71
C ARG A 173 -1.50 14.86 -14.08
N PHE A 174 -1.54 13.87 -14.96
CA PHE A 174 -2.10 14.02 -16.30
C PHE A 174 -3.63 13.87 -16.34
N SER A 175 -4.23 13.32 -15.29
CA SER A 175 -5.67 13.06 -15.22
C SER A 175 -6.49 14.35 -15.26
N ARG A 176 -7.70 14.26 -15.82
CA ARG A 176 -8.73 15.30 -15.77
C ARG A 176 -9.13 15.63 -14.33
N HIS A 177 -9.06 14.64 -13.44
CA HIS A 177 -9.34 14.81 -12.03
C HIS A 177 -8.42 15.87 -11.40
N TYR A 178 -7.12 15.85 -11.73
CA TYR A 178 -6.15 16.83 -11.26
C TYR A 178 -6.53 18.28 -11.59
N SER A 179 -7.08 18.50 -12.78
CA SER A 179 -7.44 19.84 -13.28
C SER A 179 -8.74 20.38 -12.70
N ILE A 180 -9.63 19.52 -12.22
CA ILE A 180 -11.00 19.90 -11.80
C ILE A 180 -11.14 19.96 -10.28
N HIS A 181 -10.45 19.09 -9.52
CA HIS A 181 -10.65 18.98 -8.08
C HIS A 181 -9.68 19.87 -7.29
N ASP A 182 -10.21 20.72 -6.42
CA ASP A 182 -9.44 21.68 -5.63
C ASP A 182 -8.36 21.05 -4.72
N ASN A 183 -8.63 19.85 -4.21
CA ASN A 183 -7.68 19.13 -3.34
C ASN A 183 -6.58 18.40 -4.12
N ALA A 184 -6.74 18.19 -5.42
CA ALA A 184 -5.83 17.37 -6.21
C ALA A 184 -4.40 17.96 -6.31
N PRO A 185 -4.18 19.28 -6.42
CA PRO A 185 -2.84 19.87 -6.34
C PRO A 185 -2.12 19.60 -5.02
N ARG A 186 -2.82 19.68 -3.89
CA ARG A 186 -2.25 19.39 -2.57
C ARG A 186 -1.92 17.90 -2.44
N SER A 187 -2.86 17.03 -2.82
CA SER A 187 -2.65 15.58 -2.82
C SER A 187 -1.47 15.19 -3.70
N PHE A 188 -1.35 15.75 -4.91
CA PHE A 188 -0.22 15.52 -5.79
C PHE A 188 1.11 15.91 -5.17
N LYS A 189 1.23 17.10 -4.55
CA LYS A 189 2.47 17.53 -3.87
C LYS A 189 2.87 16.53 -2.78
N ILE A 190 1.91 16.07 -1.97
CA ILE A 190 2.15 15.07 -0.92
C ILE A 190 2.59 13.73 -1.54
N LYS A 191 1.90 13.23 -2.56
CA LYS A 191 2.27 12.01 -3.29
C LYS A 191 3.68 12.08 -3.86
N THR A 192 4.03 13.18 -4.53
CA THR A 192 5.35 13.37 -5.12
C THR A 192 6.45 13.37 -4.04
N PHE A 193 6.22 14.06 -2.92
CA PHE A 193 7.15 14.04 -1.79
C PHE A 193 7.33 12.62 -1.22
N LEU A 194 6.23 11.90 -0.98
CA LEU A 194 6.28 10.55 -0.42
C LEU A 194 6.93 9.53 -1.38
N VAL A 195 6.70 9.66 -2.69
CA VAL A 195 7.38 8.84 -3.70
C VAL A 195 8.87 9.14 -3.70
N ALA A 196 9.27 10.41 -3.72
CA ALA A 196 10.68 10.79 -3.67
C ALA A 196 11.37 10.28 -2.40
N ALA A 197 10.70 10.41 -1.24
CA ALA A 197 11.19 9.86 0.02
C ALA A 197 11.39 8.34 -0.07
N ASN A 198 10.44 7.60 -0.64
CA ASN A 198 10.57 6.14 -0.81
C ASN A 198 11.73 5.72 -1.70
N PHE A 199 11.98 6.45 -2.80
CA PHE A 199 13.13 6.20 -3.68
C PHE A 199 14.47 6.41 -2.97
N LEU A 200 14.52 7.20 -1.89
CA LEU A 200 15.71 7.37 -1.06
C LEU A 200 15.78 6.33 0.08
N LEU A 201 14.64 6.07 0.73
CA LEU A 201 14.56 5.18 1.89
C LEU A 201 14.87 3.73 1.54
N LEU A 202 14.34 3.21 0.43
CA LEU A 202 14.47 1.79 0.10
C LEU A 202 15.89 1.33 -0.25
N PRO A 203 16.64 2.05 -1.11
CA PRO A 203 18.06 1.74 -1.30
C PRO A 203 18.84 1.84 0.02
N SER A 204 18.50 2.83 0.86
CA SER A 204 19.14 3.01 2.16
C SER A 204 18.91 1.80 3.08
N ILE A 205 17.67 1.28 3.16
CA ILE A 205 17.36 0.05 3.91
C ILE A 205 18.26 -1.10 3.44
N SER A 206 18.32 -1.34 2.13
CA SER A 206 19.12 -2.43 1.56
C SER A 206 20.61 -2.27 1.87
N ILE A 207 21.15 -1.05 1.80
CA ILE A 207 22.55 -0.75 2.13
C ILE A 207 22.83 -1.09 3.59
N PHE A 208 22.03 -0.58 4.53
CA PHE A 208 22.24 -0.83 5.96
C PHE A 208 22.00 -2.30 6.34
N PHE A 209 21.08 -2.98 5.67
CA PHE A 209 20.88 -4.42 5.83
C PHE A 209 22.14 -5.20 5.40
N VAL A 210 22.71 -4.88 4.24
CA VAL A 210 23.94 -5.52 3.74
C VAL A 210 25.15 -5.20 4.63
N LEU A 211 25.30 -3.96 5.10
CA LEU A 211 26.36 -3.57 6.04
C LEU A 211 26.30 -4.39 7.34
N TYR A 212 25.10 -4.64 7.85
CA TYR A 212 24.93 -5.47 9.03
C TYR A 212 25.18 -6.96 8.73
N TRP A 213 24.58 -7.49 7.66
CA TRP A 213 24.57 -8.91 7.35
C TRP A 213 25.91 -9.43 6.82
N GLN A 214 26.55 -8.71 5.90
CA GLN A 214 27.78 -9.15 5.22
C GLN A 214 29.05 -8.58 5.86
N PHE A 215 28.99 -7.32 6.31
CA PHE A 215 30.18 -6.62 6.82
C PHE A 215 30.23 -6.52 8.35
N CYS A 216 29.24 -7.09 9.04
CA CYS A 216 29.15 -7.11 10.50
C CYS A 216 29.32 -5.71 11.16
N VAL A 217 28.70 -4.69 10.56
CA VAL A 217 28.67 -3.35 11.14
C VAL A 217 27.53 -3.26 12.15
N LYS A 218 27.81 -3.45 13.44
CA LYS A 218 26.80 -3.60 14.51
C LYS A 218 25.73 -2.49 14.55
N PHE A 219 26.11 -1.23 14.41
CA PHE A 219 25.15 -0.11 14.47
C PHE A 219 24.20 -0.06 13.26
N ALA A 220 24.57 -0.70 12.14
CA ALA A 220 23.81 -0.64 10.90
C ALA A 220 22.41 -1.25 11.05
N TYR A 221 22.22 -2.24 11.94
CA TYR A 221 20.91 -2.81 12.21
C TYR A 221 19.93 -1.80 12.80
N ASN A 222 20.37 -0.96 13.73
CA ASN A 222 19.50 0.05 14.35
C ASN A 222 19.07 1.09 13.32
N VAL A 223 19.97 1.49 12.42
CA VAL A 223 19.65 2.41 11.31
C VAL A 223 18.69 1.74 10.33
N PHE A 224 18.93 0.47 9.98
CA PHE A 224 18.01 -0.33 9.17
C PHE A 224 16.59 -0.35 9.76
N ALA A 225 16.45 -0.63 11.06
CA ALA A 225 15.15 -0.66 11.73
C ALA A 225 14.44 0.71 11.69
N LEU A 226 15.16 1.81 11.92
CA LEU A 226 14.58 3.17 11.80
C LEU A 226 14.13 3.48 10.38
N LEU A 227 14.93 3.11 9.37
CA LEU A 227 14.59 3.31 7.97
C LEU A 227 13.37 2.47 7.56
N GLU A 228 13.26 1.24 8.08
CA GLU A 228 12.09 0.39 7.88
C GLU A 228 10.82 1.06 8.42
N TYR A 229 10.88 1.61 9.64
CA TYR A 229 9.75 2.35 10.22
C TYR A 229 9.34 3.55 9.37
N ALA A 230 10.33 4.35 8.94
CA ALA A 230 10.10 5.52 8.10
C ALA A 230 9.50 5.13 6.73
N THR A 231 9.94 4.01 6.16
CA THR A 231 9.44 3.48 4.89
C THR A 231 7.98 3.05 5.02
N VAL A 232 7.65 2.24 6.03
CA VAL A 232 6.27 1.81 6.27
C VAL A 232 5.35 3.00 6.52
N PHE A 233 5.80 3.98 7.32
CA PHE A 233 5.06 5.23 7.54
C PHE A 233 4.83 6.02 6.24
N THR A 234 5.85 6.12 5.39
CA THR A 234 5.77 6.81 4.09
C THR A 234 4.76 6.12 3.16
N MET A 235 4.79 4.78 3.09
CA MET A 235 3.85 3.97 2.30
C MET A 235 2.40 4.14 2.78
N LEU A 236 2.17 4.05 4.09
CA LEU A 236 0.83 4.22 4.68
C LEU A 236 0.30 5.65 4.50
N SER A 237 1.17 6.65 4.65
CA SER A 237 0.85 8.05 4.39
C SER A 237 0.45 8.25 2.93
N TYR A 238 1.12 7.56 1.99
CA TYR A 238 0.75 7.64 0.58
C TYR A 238 -0.65 7.08 0.37
N HIS A 239 -0.97 5.90 0.89
CA HIS A 239 -2.32 5.33 0.73
C HIS A 239 -3.41 6.19 1.37
N SER A 240 -3.08 6.88 2.47
CA SER A 240 -3.98 7.81 3.13
C SER A 240 -4.35 9.02 2.27
N THR A 241 -3.54 9.38 1.27
CA THR A 241 -3.86 10.49 0.34
C THR A 241 -5.13 10.24 -0.48
N ALA A 242 -5.59 8.98 -0.60
CA ALA A 242 -6.88 8.64 -1.20
C ALA A 242 -8.05 9.39 -0.55
N TYR A 243 -7.93 9.75 0.73
CA TYR A 243 -8.93 10.53 1.44
C TYR A 243 -9.19 11.91 0.83
N MET A 244 -8.15 12.51 0.21
CA MET A 244 -8.25 13.80 -0.48
C MET A 244 -8.74 13.66 -1.93
N ASP A 245 -8.50 12.50 -2.56
CA ASP A 245 -8.74 12.29 -3.99
C ASP A 245 -10.12 11.70 -4.29
N ILE A 246 -10.66 10.85 -3.41
CA ILE A 246 -11.87 10.08 -3.69
C ILE A 246 -13.03 10.58 -2.83
N ASN A 247 -14.00 11.25 -3.48
CA ASN A 247 -15.24 11.71 -2.85
C ASN A 247 -16.46 11.07 -3.54
N LEU A 248 -16.76 9.82 -3.19
CA LEU A 248 -17.84 9.03 -3.77
C LEU A 248 -18.71 8.43 -2.66
N THR A 249 -19.94 8.03 -3.01
CA THR A 249 -20.84 7.30 -2.12
C THR A 249 -21.23 5.98 -2.78
N TYR A 250 -20.86 4.86 -2.17
CA TYR A 250 -21.26 3.53 -2.60
C TYR A 250 -22.68 3.24 -2.12
N LYS A 251 -23.55 2.79 -3.02
CA LYS A 251 -24.94 2.42 -2.69
C LYS A 251 -25.17 0.95 -3.05
N LEU A 252 -25.54 0.13 -2.07
CA LEU A 252 -26.06 -1.21 -2.32
C LEU A 252 -27.54 -1.09 -2.64
N ILE A 253 -27.95 -1.59 -3.80
CA ILE A 253 -29.31 -1.45 -4.31
C ILE A 253 -29.90 -2.86 -4.46
N ALA A 254 -31.03 -3.09 -3.79
CA ALA A 254 -31.86 -4.25 -4.07
C ALA A 254 -32.84 -3.90 -5.18
N THR A 255 -32.71 -4.59 -6.30
CA THR A 255 -33.70 -4.60 -7.38
C THR A 255 -34.69 -5.73 -7.13
N LYS A 256 -35.98 -5.39 -7.06
CA LYS A 256 -37.06 -6.39 -7.18
C LYS A 256 -37.14 -6.91 -8.60
#